data_AF-A0A9W9NRR8-F1
#
_entry.id   AF-A0A9W9NRR8-F1
#
_cell.length_a   1.000
_cell.length_b   1.000
_cell.length_c   1.000
_cell.angle_alpha   90.00
_cell.angle_beta   90.00
_cell.angle_gamma   90.00
#
_symmetry.space_group_name_H-M   'P 1'
#
loop_
_entity.id
_entity.type
_entity.pdbx_description
1 polymer ?
#
loop_
_entity_poly.entity_id
_entity_poly.type
_entity_poly.pdbx_seq_one_letter_code
_entity_poly.pdbx_strand_id
1 'polypeptide(L)'
;MSSMFCCSSIVPYRGSLLMHESKFQRFMTWAQRSKSSPVANSASYFQTPAHIPEFAVQLVQQINYGPVESKRYFIPSTNDSTDGNCGFLEVTEQDLIIGNFQKLNTYKNFKCTTHNKFFELNIYQKNPINKHHWRFNIARPSTDIDI
;
A
#
# COMPACT_ATOMS: atom_id res chain seq x y z
N MET A 1 10.24 -10.30 -14.68
CA MET A 1 9.01 -9.54 -14.39
C MET A 1 8.66 -9.74 -12.93
N SER A 2 8.70 -8.66 -12.13
CA SER A 2 8.50 -8.76 -10.68
C SER A 2 7.00 -8.80 -10.39
N SER A 3 6.48 -9.99 -10.10
CA SER A 3 5.09 -10.14 -9.67
C SER A 3 4.90 -9.44 -8.32
N MET A 4 3.75 -8.81 -8.10
CA MET A 4 3.44 -8.14 -6.81
C MET A 4 3.54 -9.07 -5.61
N PHE A 5 3.36 -10.36 -5.87
CA PHE A 5 3.53 -11.43 -4.91
C PHE A 5 4.45 -12.51 -5.48
N CYS A 6 4.82 -13.49 -4.66
CA CYS A 6 5.67 -14.59 -5.12
C CYS A 6 5.01 -15.53 -6.14
N CYS A 7 3.68 -15.70 -6.09
CA CYS A 7 2.89 -16.48 -7.07
C CYS A 7 1.39 -16.20 -6.92
N SER A 8 0.54 -16.90 -7.69
CA SER A 8 -0.92 -16.82 -7.60
C SER A 8 -1.52 -17.61 -6.41
N SER A 9 -0.76 -18.50 -5.78
CA SER A 9 -1.23 -19.39 -4.70
C SER A 9 -1.17 -18.75 -3.32
N ILE A 10 -1.71 -17.54 -3.21
CA ILE A 10 -1.75 -16.77 -1.95
C ILE A 10 -3.09 -16.99 -1.28
N VAL A 11 -3.06 -17.31 0.01
CA VAL A 11 -4.27 -17.56 0.80
C VAL A 11 -4.34 -16.62 1.99
N PRO A 12 -5.54 -16.17 2.42
CA PRO A 12 -5.70 -15.44 3.66
C PRO A 12 -5.13 -16.24 4.85
N TYR A 13 -4.33 -15.59 5.70
CA TYR A 13 -3.75 -16.23 6.87
C TYR A 13 -4.73 -16.28 8.06
N ARG A 14 -5.68 -15.34 8.14
CA ARG A 14 -6.82 -15.34 9.07
C ARG A 14 -8.05 -14.71 8.41
N GLY A 15 -9.19 -15.39 8.49
CA GLY A 15 -10.44 -15.00 7.81
C GLY A 15 -11.32 -14.03 8.58
N SER A 16 -10.78 -13.00 9.24
CA SER A 16 -11.63 -11.99 9.88
C SER A 16 -12.22 -11.05 8.82
N LEU A 17 -13.55 -10.91 8.81
CA LEU A 17 -14.23 -9.82 8.11
C LEU A 17 -13.88 -8.50 8.80
N LEU A 18 -13.27 -7.59 8.07
CA LEU A 18 -12.82 -6.29 8.58
C LEU A 18 -13.75 -5.17 8.08
N MET A 19 -13.85 -4.07 8.82
CA MET A 19 -14.68 -2.90 8.43
C MET A 19 -14.30 -2.29 7.07
N HIS A 20 -13.10 -2.57 6.56
CA HIS A 20 -12.60 -2.08 5.28
C HIS A 20 -12.35 -3.22 4.26
N GLU A 21 -13.07 -4.34 4.39
CA GLU A 21 -12.94 -5.51 3.52
C GLU A 21 -13.04 -5.16 2.02
N SER A 22 -13.94 -4.25 1.65
CA SER A 22 -14.09 -3.78 0.26
C SER A 22 -12.83 -3.15 -0.31
N LYS A 23 -12.07 -2.39 0.50
CA LYS A 23 -10.80 -1.77 0.09
C LYS A 23 -9.72 -2.83 -0.14
N PHE A 24 -9.64 -3.82 0.75
CA PHE A 24 -8.73 -4.97 0.58
C PHE A 24 -9.08 -5.80 -0.65
N GLN A 25 -10.35 -6.12 -0.85
CA GLN A 25 -10.81 -6.92 -1.99
C GLN A 25 -10.57 -6.20 -3.32
N ARG A 26 -10.79 -4.89 -3.37
CA ARG A 26 -10.50 -4.06 -4.55
C ARG A 26 -9.03 -4.12 -4.93
N PHE A 27 -8.13 -3.96 -3.95
CA PHE A 27 -6.69 -4.09 -4.16
C PHE A 27 -6.28 -5.48 -4.62
N MET A 28 -6.74 -6.53 -3.93
CA MET A 28 -6.40 -7.92 -4.26
C MET A 28 -6.88 -8.32 -5.67
N THR A 29 -8.08 -7.88 -6.06
CA THR A 29 -8.64 -8.14 -7.40
C THR A 29 -7.77 -7.52 -8.49
N TRP A 30 -7.31 -6.29 -8.28
CA TRP A 30 -6.36 -5.65 -9.19
C TRP A 30 -5.00 -6.37 -9.17
N ALA A 31 -4.46 -6.66 -7.99
CA ALA A 31 -3.13 -7.23 -7.85
C ALA A 31 -2.99 -8.63 -8.48
N GLN A 32 -4.06 -9.44 -8.42
CA GLN A 32 -4.12 -10.76 -9.07
C GLN A 32 -4.24 -10.67 -10.60
N ARG A 33 -4.91 -9.63 -11.13
CA ARG A 33 -5.08 -9.42 -12.58
C ARG A 33 -3.88 -8.75 -13.24
N SER A 34 -3.18 -7.90 -12.50
CA SER A 34 -1.99 -7.18 -12.95
C SER A 34 -0.83 -8.14 -13.18
N LYS A 35 -0.66 -8.57 -14.44
CA LYS A 35 0.52 -9.33 -14.91
C LYS A 35 1.77 -8.45 -15.08
N SER A 36 1.58 -7.13 -15.07
CA SER A 36 2.63 -6.13 -15.29
C SER A 36 3.01 -5.42 -14.00
N SER A 37 4.24 -4.93 -13.92
CA SER A 37 4.65 -4.03 -12.83
C SER A 37 3.68 -2.85 -12.75
N PRO A 38 3.29 -2.44 -11.54
CA PRO A 38 2.44 -1.26 -11.36
C PRO A 38 3.12 -0.03 -11.97
N VAL A 39 2.29 0.86 -12.50
CA VAL A 39 2.75 2.13 -13.03
C VAL A 39 3.21 2.97 -11.85
N ALA A 40 4.50 3.31 -11.83
CA ALA A 40 5.06 4.22 -10.84
C ALA A 40 4.46 5.62 -11.09
N ASN A 41 4.04 6.27 -10.02
CA ASN A 41 3.50 7.62 -10.12
C ASN A 41 4.61 8.65 -10.31
N SER A 42 4.29 9.79 -10.94
CA SER A 42 5.19 10.94 -10.96
C SER A 42 5.18 11.65 -9.61
N ALA A 43 6.33 12.21 -9.21
CA ALA A 43 6.52 12.93 -7.93
C ALA A 43 5.53 14.09 -7.68
N SER A 44 4.75 14.48 -8.70
CA SER A 44 3.78 15.57 -8.70
C SER A 44 2.34 15.17 -8.40
N TYR A 45 2.01 13.87 -8.22
CA TYR A 45 0.61 13.45 -8.11
C TYR A 45 -0.14 14.09 -6.94
N PHE A 46 0.50 14.18 -5.77
CA PHE A 46 -0.08 14.81 -4.58
C PHE A 46 0.03 16.34 -4.57
N GLN A 47 0.73 16.94 -5.53
CA GLN A 47 0.82 18.40 -5.69
C GLN A 47 -0.43 18.97 -6.36
N THR A 48 -1.25 18.13 -6.99
CA THR A 48 -2.48 18.57 -7.68
C THR A 48 -3.70 18.30 -6.78
N PRO A 49 -4.36 19.33 -6.21
CA PRO A 49 -5.42 19.16 -5.22
C PRO A 49 -6.68 18.43 -5.71
N ALA A 50 -6.87 18.33 -7.03
CA ALA A 50 -8.04 17.72 -7.65
C ALA A 50 -8.04 16.18 -7.63
N HIS A 51 -6.91 15.53 -7.29
CA HIS A 51 -6.75 14.07 -7.39
C HIS A 51 -6.31 13.45 -6.06
N ILE A 52 -7.02 13.74 -4.98
CA ILE A 52 -6.74 13.09 -3.68
C ILE A 52 -7.42 11.71 -3.68
N PRO A 53 -6.65 10.61 -3.56
CA PRO A 53 -7.23 9.27 -3.51
C PRO A 53 -7.96 9.02 -2.19
N GLU A 54 -9.02 8.22 -2.24
CA GLU A 54 -9.87 7.93 -1.07
C GLU A 54 -9.12 7.16 0.04
N PHE A 55 -8.20 6.28 -0.36
CA PHE A 55 -7.37 5.48 0.54
C PHE A 55 -6.04 5.15 -0.13
N ALA A 56 -5.08 4.69 0.67
CA ALA A 56 -3.88 4.06 0.17
C ALA A 56 -3.71 2.67 0.80
N VAL A 57 -2.95 1.80 0.14
CA VAL A 57 -2.66 0.44 0.57
C VAL A 57 -1.16 0.29 0.73
N GLN A 58 -0.72 -0.23 1.86
CA GLN A 58 0.65 -0.68 2.05
C GLN A 58 0.69 -2.20 1.93
N LEU A 59 1.58 -2.71 1.09
CA LEU A 59 1.92 -4.12 0.99
C LEU A 59 3.28 -4.32 1.64
N VAL A 60 3.32 -5.10 2.71
CA VAL A 60 4.53 -5.52 3.40
C VAL A 60 4.78 -6.99 3.09
N GLN A 61 5.98 -7.33 2.65
CA GLN A 61 6.39 -8.71 2.38
C GLN A 61 7.43 -9.17 3.41
N GLN A 62 7.26 -10.38 3.93
CA GLN A 62 8.16 -11.02 4.88
C GLN A 62 8.41 -12.48 4.47
N ILE A 63 9.56 -13.02 4.82
CA ILE A 63 9.83 -14.46 4.78
C ILE A 63 9.75 -15.01 6.19
N ASN A 64 8.99 -16.09 6.40
CA ASN A 64 8.99 -16.86 7.65
C ASN A 64 8.78 -16.04 8.95
N TYR A 65 7.87 -15.05 8.94
CA TYR A 65 7.65 -14.09 10.05
C TYR A 65 8.89 -13.29 10.48
N GLY A 66 9.94 -13.31 9.67
CA GLY A 66 11.20 -12.65 9.93
C GLY A 66 11.22 -11.20 9.44
N PRO A 67 12.41 -10.68 9.06
CA PRO A 67 12.56 -9.30 8.64
C PRO A 67 11.71 -8.98 7.41
N VAL A 68 11.33 -7.71 7.31
CA VAL A 68 10.60 -7.19 6.15
C VAL A 68 11.53 -7.16 4.94
N GLU A 69 11.15 -7.88 3.89
CA GLU A 69 11.87 -7.89 2.61
C GLU A 69 11.54 -6.65 1.78
N SER A 70 10.26 -6.26 1.75
CA SER A 70 9.81 -5.13 0.96
C SER A 70 8.60 -4.45 1.58
N LYS A 71 8.52 -3.14 1.35
CA LYS A 71 7.37 -2.30 1.65
C LYS A 71 7.05 -1.50 0.40
N ARG A 72 5.80 -1.60 -0.07
CA ARG A 72 5.32 -0.91 -1.26
C ARG A 72 4.00 -0.23 -0.93
N TYR A 73 3.76 0.92 -1.53
CA TYR A 73 2.58 1.73 -1.27
C TYR A 73 1.81 1.96 -2.56
N PHE A 74 0.49 1.90 -2.47
CA PHE A 74 -0.39 1.97 -3.62
C PHE A 74 -1.56 2.90 -3.35
N ILE A 75 -1.99 3.60 -4.39
CA ILE A 75 -3.22 4.39 -4.37
C ILE A 75 -4.12 3.98 -5.54
N PRO A 76 -5.46 4.04 -5.38
CA PRO A 76 -6.36 3.87 -6.48
C PRO A 76 -6.12 4.99 -7.50
N SER A 77 -5.96 4.61 -8.76
CA SER A 77 -5.89 5.56 -9.86
C SER A 77 -7.25 6.21 -10.06
N THR A 78 -7.26 7.54 -10.17
CA THR A 78 -8.44 8.35 -10.53
C THR A 78 -8.71 8.34 -12.03
N ASN A 79 -7.87 7.69 -12.82
CA ASN A 79 -8.06 7.59 -14.26
C ASN A 79 -9.30 6.72 -14.47
N ASP A 80 -10.39 7.38 -14.86
CA ASP A 80 -11.69 6.82 -15.15
C ASP A 80 -11.53 5.89 -16.36
N SER A 81 -11.06 4.67 -16.13
CA SER A 81 -11.07 3.63 -17.13
C SER A 81 -12.53 3.23 -17.29
N THR A 82 -13.07 3.52 -18.46
CA THR A 82 -14.41 3.24 -18.99
C THR A 82 -14.88 1.78 -18.86
N ASP A 83 -14.07 0.92 -18.23
CA ASP A 83 -14.25 -0.52 -18.00
C ASP A 83 -14.53 -0.87 -16.51
N GLY A 84 -14.77 0.12 -15.63
CA GLY A 84 -15.03 -0.14 -14.21
C GLY A 84 -13.83 -0.76 -13.46
N ASN A 85 -12.64 -0.70 -14.08
CA ASN A 85 -11.45 -1.41 -13.63
C ASN A 85 -10.45 -0.38 -13.09
N CYS A 86 -10.69 0.09 -11.87
CA CYS A 86 -9.82 1.06 -11.22
C CYS A 86 -8.44 0.45 -10.97
N GLY A 87 -7.45 0.86 -11.75
CA GLY A 87 -6.05 0.47 -11.53
C GLY A 87 -5.49 1.05 -10.22
N PHE A 88 -4.33 0.57 -9.81
CA PHE A 88 -3.55 1.18 -8.73
C PHE A 88 -2.21 1.69 -9.25
N LEU A 89 -1.75 2.79 -8.67
CA LEU A 89 -0.44 3.39 -8.91
C LEU A 89 0.45 3.12 -7.71
N GLU A 90 1.72 2.80 -7.97
CA GLU A 90 2.72 2.69 -6.92
C GLU A 90 3.23 4.08 -6.55
N VAL A 91 3.27 4.37 -5.25
CA VAL A 91 3.71 5.64 -4.67
C VAL A 91 4.77 5.40 -3.61
N THR A 92 5.48 6.46 -3.23
CA THR A 92 6.45 6.38 -2.15
C THR A 92 5.80 6.64 -0.79
N GLU A 93 6.49 6.30 0.30
CA GLU A 93 6.04 6.67 1.65
C GLU A 93 5.99 8.20 1.82
N GLN A 94 6.94 8.91 1.21
CA GLN A 94 7.00 10.36 1.27
C GLN A 94 5.76 11.00 0.67
N ASP A 95 5.25 10.43 -0.42
CA ASP A 95 4.03 10.88 -1.07
C ASP A 95 2.80 10.74 -0.16
N LEU A 96 2.69 9.65 0.61
CA LEU A 96 1.63 9.48 1.59
C LEU A 96 1.73 10.49 2.74
N ILE A 97 2.95 10.86 3.15
CA ILE A 97 3.18 11.90 4.15
C ILE A 97 2.74 13.27 3.62
N ILE A 98 3.13 13.62 2.38
CA ILE A 98 2.71 14.86 1.71
C ILE A 98 1.18 14.90 1.56
N GLY A 99 0.56 13.77 1.19
CA GLY A 99 -0.89 13.62 1.05
C GLY A 99 -1.67 13.56 2.37
N ASN A 100 -0.98 13.63 3.53
CA ASN A 100 -1.55 13.52 4.87
C ASN A 100 -2.36 12.23 5.11
N PHE A 101 -1.83 11.10 4.64
CA PHE A 101 -2.40 9.77 4.86
C PHE A 101 -1.96 9.20 6.21
N GLN A 102 -2.90 8.67 6.96
CA GLN A 102 -2.66 8.01 8.23
C GLN A 102 -3.02 6.52 8.13
N LYS A 103 -2.16 5.67 8.69
CA LYS A 103 -2.42 4.22 8.81
C LYS A 103 -3.65 4.01 9.68
N LEU A 104 -4.63 3.30 9.13
CA LEU A 104 -5.79 2.83 9.88
C LEU A 104 -5.38 1.61 10.72
N ASN A 105 -6.07 1.40 11.85
CA ASN A 105 -5.89 0.21 12.67
C ASN A 105 -6.61 -1.02 12.06
N THR A 106 -6.35 -1.28 10.77
CA THR A 106 -6.90 -2.41 10.03
C THR A 106 -5.80 -3.00 9.15
N TYR A 107 -5.65 -4.31 9.20
CA TYR A 107 -4.67 -5.03 8.41
C TYR A 107 -5.19 -6.40 8.01
N LYS A 108 -4.72 -6.92 6.89
CA LYS A 108 -5.09 -8.25 6.41
C LYS A 108 -3.84 -9.02 6.01
N ASN A 109 -3.71 -10.23 6.56
CA ASN A 109 -2.56 -11.07 6.35
C ASN A 109 -2.86 -12.17 5.34
N PHE A 110 -1.89 -12.41 4.48
CA PHE A 110 -1.89 -13.47 3.50
C PHE A 110 -0.59 -14.26 3.60
N LYS A 111 -0.63 -15.52 3.19
CA LYS A 111 0.55 -16.37 3.10
C LYS A 111 0.59 -17.10 1.77
N CYS A 112 1.79 -17.37 1.31
CA CYS A 112 2.07 -18.33 0.27
C CYS A 112 2.82 -19.51 0.89
N THR A 113 2.17 -20.67 0.97
CA THR A 113 2.76 -21.88 1.54
C THR A 113 3.91 -22.42 0.70
N THR A 114 3.84 -22.31 -0.62
CA THR A 114 4.86 -22.81 -1.56
C THR A 114 6.22 -22.13 -1.40
N HIS A 115 6.23 -20.84 -1.02
CA HIS A 115 7.45 -20.02 -0.94
C HIS A 115 7.75 -19.55 0.49
N ASN A 116 6.98 -20.02 1.47
CA ASN A 116 7.03 -19.60 2.88
C ASN A 116 7.08 -18.06 3.07
N LYS A 117 6.27 -17.36 2.27
CA LYS A 117 6.17 -15.89 2.30
C LYS A 117 4.88 -15.42 2.94
N PHE A 118 4.98 -14.31 3.63
CA PHE A 118 3.88 -13.63 4.31
C PHE A 118 3.72 -12.23 3.73
N PHE A 119 2.47 -11.82 3.60
CA PHE A 119 2.10 -10.52 3.08
C PHE A 119 1.12 -9.88 4.04
N GLU A 120 1.41 -8.66 4.48
CA GLU A 120 0.50 -7.85 5.27
C GLU A 120 0.04 -6.68 4.41
N LEU A 121 -1.28 -6.56 4.27
CA LEU A 121 -1.92 -5.38 3.70
C LEU A 121 -2.38 -4.47 4.81
N ASN A 122 -2.00 -3.20 4.76
CA ASN A 122 -2.52 -2.16 5.64
C ASN A 122 -3.25 -1.10 4.83
N ILE A 123 -4.29 -0.49 5.41
CA ILE A 123 -5.00 0.63 4.78
C ILE A 123 -4.60 1.94 5.42
N TYR A 124 -4.45 2.95 4.59
CA TYR A 124 -4.23 4.33 4.99
C TYR A 124 -5.39 5.17 4.47
N GLN A 125 -5.77 6.21 5.21
CA GLN A 125 -6.79 7.16 4.79
C GLN A 125 -6.34 8.57 5.10
N LYS A 126 -6.75 9.53 4.27
CA LYS A 126 -6.47 10.94 4.52
C LYS A 126 -7.12 11.37 5.83
N ASN A 127 -6.35 12.04 6.68
CA ASN A 127 -6.90 12.66 7.88
C ASN A 127 -7.50 14.04 7.52
N PRO A 128 -8.82 14.25 7.69
CA PRO A 128 -9.45 15.53 7.33
C PRO A 128 -9.19 16.64 8.37
N ILE A 129 -8.78 16.27 9.59
CA ILE A 129 -8.66 17.19 10.73
C ILE A 129 -7.24 17.74 10.84
N ASN A 130 -6.23 16.91 10.54
CA ASN A 130 -4.84 17.28 10.75
C ASN A 130 -4.27 18.02 9.53
N LYS A 131 -4.61 19.31 9.35
CA LYS A 131 -4.03 20.16 8.29
C LYS A 131 -2.58 20.58 8.57
N HIS A 132 -2.07 20.28 9.76
CA HIS A 132 -0.69 20.54 10.15
C HIS A 132 0.19 19.32 9.84
N HIS A 133 1.26 19.53 9.08
CA HIS A 133 2.33 18.58 8.77
C HIS A 133 3.01 18.04 10.05
N TRP A 134 2.37 17.15 10.81
CA TRP A 134 2.88 16.71 12.11
C TRP A 134 3.95 15.60 12.04
N ARG A 135 4.47 15.26 10.86
CA ARG A 135 5.56 14.27 10.71
C ARG A 135 6.92 14.90 10.35
N PHE A 136 7.24 16.06 10.93
CA PHE A 136 8.64 16.48 11.12
C PHE A 136 9.34 15.69 12.24
N ASN A 137 8.66 14.71 12.86
CA ASN A 137 9.18 13.98 14.02
C ASN A 137 8.85 12.47 13.99
N ILE A 138 9.05 11.82 12.84
CA ILE A 138 9.32 10.37 12.82
C ILE A 138 10.82 10.22 12.85
N ALA A 139 11.31 9.42 13.80
CA ALA A 139 12.70 9.07 14.05
C ALA A 139 13.67 9.32 12.89
N ARG A 140 14.74 10.07 13.20
CA ARG A 140 15.96 10.14 12.39
C ARG A 140 16.29 8.73 11.86
N PRO A 141 16.63 8.57 10.57
CA PRO A 141 17.23 7.34 10.10
C PRO A 141 18.39 7.00 11.04
N SER A 142 18.52 5.74 11.45
CA SER A 142 19.59 5.26 12.34
C SER A 142 20.98 5.24 11.65
N THR A 143 21.23 6.18 10.72
CA THR A 143 22.44 6.31 9.91
C THR A 143 23.15 7.66 10.08
N ASP A 144 22.58 8.63 10.81
CA ASP A 144 23.32 9.85 11.20
C ASP A 144 23.82 9.70 12.66
N ILE A 145 24.91 8.94 12.81
CA ILE A 145 25.84 9.12 13.93
C ILE A 145 27.04 9.84 13.32
N ASP A 146 27.13 11.15 13.54
CA ASP A 146 28.41 11.87 13.42
C ASP A 146 29.35 11.30 14.49
N ILE A 147 30.53 10.86 14.06
CA ILE A 147 31.69 10.55 14.91
C ILE A 147 32.59 11.78 14.94
#